data_AF-A0A8R7V2F6-F1
#
_entry.id   AF-A0A8R7V2F6-F1
#
_cell.length_a   1.000
_cell.length_b   1.000
_cell.length_c   1.000
_cell.angle_alpha   90.00
_cell.angle_beta   90.00
_cell.angle_gamma   90.00
#
_symmetry.space_group_name_H-M   'P 1'
#
loop_
_entity.id
_entity.type
_entity.pdbx_description
1 polymer ?
#
loop_
_entity_poly.entity_id
_entity_poly.type
_entity_poly.pdbx_seq_one_letter_code
_entity_poly.pdbx_strand_id
1 'polypeptide(L)'
;FHYDGHTTEWDEEFQWSKETVHFSARKQTKWWFAKRFLHPSIMAPYEYVFLWDEDLGVDNFTAEAYINIVKKHGLEISQPGLGATKGHKAYDVSVKRNSGDMHKTAGGKQCPDVHQRPCSG
;
A
#
# COMPACT_ATOMS: atom_id res chain seq x y z
N PHE A 1 5.79 6.18 -9.38
CA PHE A 1 4.95 7.33 -9.79
C PHE A 1 5.59 8.55 -9.19
N HIS A 2 5.89 9.57 -9.98
CA HIS A 2 6.59 10.76 -9.52
C HIS A 2 5.68 11.99 -9.59
N TYR A 3 5.43 12.65 -8.46
CA TYR A 3 4.54 13.82 -8.41
C TYR A 3 5.22 15.12 -8.86
N ASP A 4 6.54 15.21 -8.69
CA ASP A 4 7.40 16.32 -9.12
C ASP A 4 7.61 16.39 -10.64
N GLY A 5 7.40 15.28 -11.34
CA GLY A 5 7.64 15.17 -12.78
C GLY A 5 9.03 14.67 -13.14
N HIS A 6 9.88 14.37 -12.16
CA HIS A 6 11.27 13.99 -12.37
C HIS A 6 11.40 12.47 -12.33
N THR A 7 11.47 11.84 -13.51
CA THR A 7 11.36 10.37 -13.62
C THR A 7 12.68 9.63 -13.57
N THR A 8 13.82 10.33 -13.63
CA THR A 8 15.16 9.74 -13.78
C THR A 8 16.11 10.10 -12.63
N GLU A 9 15.67 10.88 -11.63
CA GLU A 9 16.57 11.37 -10.56
C GLU A 9 17.20 10.24 -9.74
N TRP A 10 16.54 9.09 -9.68
CA TRP A 10 16.99 7.95 -8.89
C TRP A 10 17.96 7.04 -9.65
N ASP A 11 18.17 7.27 -10.94
CA ASP A 11 18.99 6.38 -11.78
C ASP A 11 20.48 6.45 -11.42
N GLU A 12 20.95 7.59 -10.92
CA GLU A 12 22.34 7.76 -10.50
C GLU A 12 22.63 7.04 -9.18
N GLU A 13 21.69 7.12 -8.24
CA GLU A 13 21.83 6.57 -6.88
C GLU A 13 21.47 5.08 -6.81
N PHE A 14 20.45 4.65 -7.56
CA PHE A 14 19.85 3.33 -7.42
C PHE A 14 19.81 2.57 -8.75
N GLN A 15 20.58 1.47 -8.87
CA GLN A 15 20.61 0.70 -10.13
C GLN A 15 19.25 0.08 -10.49
N TRP A 16 18.44 -0.30 -9.51
CA TRP A 16 17.09 -0.86 -9.75
C TRP A 16 16.15 0.16 -10.42
N SER A 17 16.41 1.47 -10.25
CA SER A 17 15.62 2.55 -10.87
C SER A 17 15.62 2.42 -12.39
N LYS A 18 16.78 2.10 -12.98
CA LYS A 18 16.94 1.91 -14.43
C LYS A 18 16.18 0.72 -14.99
N GLU A 19 15.87 -0.26 -14.14
CA GLU A 19 15.13 -1.47 -14.51
C GLU A 19 13.62 -1.31 -14.26
N THR A 20 13.19 -0.15 -13.77
CA THR A 20 11.80 0.13 -13.40
C THR A 20 11.18 1.14 -14.35
N VAL A 21 9.88 0.98 -14.64
CA VAL A 21 9.13 1.99 -15.41
C VAL A 21 8.71 3.12 -14.48
N HIS A 22 9.38 4.26 -14.63
CA HIS A 22 9.02 5.51 -13.96
C HIS A 22 8.09 6.35 -14.83
N PHE A 23 7.07 6.94 -14.22
CA PHE A 23 6.16 7.84 -14.92
C PHE A 23 5.59 8.90 -13.97
N SER A 24 5.21 10.03 -14.56
CA SER A 24 4.52 11.14 -13.90
C SER A 24 3.30 11.53 -14.71
N ALA A 25 2.20 11.86 -14.03
CA ALA A 25 0.97 12.31 -14.67
C ALA A 25 0.43 13.54 -13.96
N ARG A 26 0.44 14.68 -14.66
CA ARG A 26 -0.08 15.95 -14.12
C ARG A 26 -1.55 15.83 -13.75
N LYS A 27 -1.91 16.37 -12.58
CA LYS A 27 -3.29 16.40 -12.06
C LYS A 27 -3.93 15.00 -11.90
N GLN A 28 -3.12 13.96 -11.71
CA GLN A 28 -3.58 12.61 -11.37
C GLN A 28 -2.99 12.21 -10.02
N THR A 29 -3.80 11.60 -9.16
CA THR A 29 -3.28 10.92 -7.97
C THR A 29 -2.86 9.51 -8.32
N LYS A 30 -1.92 8.93 -7.58
CA LYS A 30 -1.46 7.53 -7.73
C LYS A 30 -2.64 6.54 -7.85
N TRP A 31 -3.65 6.68 -6.98
CA TRP A 31 -4.85 5.83 -7.00
C TRP A 31 -5.71 6.01 -8.26
N TRP A 32 -5.93 7.25 -8.71
CA TRP A 32 -6.67 7.50 -9.94
C TRP A 32 -5.93 6.98 -11.17
N PHE A 33 -4.61 7.08 -11.18
CA PHE A 33 -3.78 6.48 -12.21
C PHE A 33 -3.93 4.96 -12.20
N ALA A 34 -3.72 4.31 -11.05
CA ALA A 34 -3.80 2.87 -10.93
C ALA A 34 -5.14 2.32 -11.45
N LYS A 35 -6.26 2.95 -11.03
CA LYS A 35 -7.60 2.58 -11.46
C LYS A 35 -7.84 2.68 -12.97
N ARG A 36 -7.19 3.62 -13.66
CA ARG A 36 -7.40 3.88 -15.09
C ARG A 36 -6.45 3.08 -15.98
N PHE A 37 -5.23 2.85 -15.51
CA PHE A 37 -4.13 2.38 -16.36
C PHE A 37 -3.60 0.98 -16.00
N LEU A 38 -3.87 0.45 -14.80
CA LEU A 38 -3.60 -0.95 -14.48
C LEU A 38 -4.71 -1.85 -15.07
N HIS A 39 -4.83 -1.82 -16.39
CA HIS A 39 -5.80 -2.61 -17.13
C HIS A 39 -5.52 -4.12 -16.98
N PRO A 40 -6.55 -4.99 -16.92
CA PRO A 40 -6.36 -6.44 -16.79
C PRO A 40 -5.41 -7.04 -17.82
N SER A 41 -5.35 -6.51 -19.04
CA SER A 41 -4.39 -7.01 -20.06
C SER A 41 -2.93 -6.82 -19.69
N ILE A 42 -2.62 -5.88 -18.79
CA ILE A 42 -1.26 -5.62 -18.30
C ILE A 42 -1.03 -6.38 -16.99
N MET A 43 -2.06 -6.48 -16.15
CA MET A 43 -1.96 -7.09 -14.81
C MET A 43 -2.16 -8.61 -14.79
N ALA A 44 -2.80 -9.19 -15.81
CA ALA A 44 -3.09 -10.63 -15.87
C ALA A 44 -1.89 -11.58 -15.65
N PRO A 45 -0.65 -11.24 -16.05
CA PRO A 45 0.51 -12.07 -15.76
C PRO A 45 0.98 -12.05 -14.29
N TYR A 46 0.48 -11.12 -13.47
CA TYR A 46 0.93 -10.92 -12.09
C TYR A 46 -0.11 -11.47 -11.10
N GLU A 47 0.32 -12.29 -10.15
CA GLU A 47 -0.56 -12.77 -9.07
C GLU A 47 -0.89 -11.68 -8.05
N TYR A 48 0.03 -10.72 -7.85
CA TYR A 48 -0.08 -9.67 -6.85
C TYR A 48 0.41 -8.33 -7.38
N VAL A 49 -0.24 -7.25 -6.95
CA VAL A 49 0.17 -5.87 -7.21
C VAL A 49 0.35 -5.16 -5.87
N PHE A 50 1.52 -4.57 -5.66
CA PHE A 50 1.78 -3.71 -4.51
C PHE A 50 1.61 -2.25 -4.90
N LEU A 51 0.73 -1.56 -4.18
CA LEU A 51 0.59 -0.10 -4.28
C LEU A 51 1.18 0.52 -3.01
N TRP A 52 2.32 1.18 -3.16
CA TRP A 52 3.13 1.68 -2.06
C TRP A 52 3.15 3.22 -2.03
N ASP A 53 3.32 3.81 -0.85
CA ASP A 53 3.48 5.27 -0.66
C ASP A 53 4.92 5.64 -0.33
N GLU A 54 5.44 6.73 -0.89
CA GLU A 54 6.86 7.08 -0.78
C GLU A 54 7.35 7.28 0.65
N ASP A 55 6.45 7.56 1.59
CA ASP A 55 6.74 7.86 2.99
C ASP A 55 6.69 6.62 3.91
N LEU A 56 6.47 5.42 3.36
CA LEU A 56 6.41 4.18 4.10
C LEU A 56 7.77 3.46 4.12
N GLY A 57 8.40 3.43 5.29
CA GLY A 57 9.62 2.66 5.53
C GLY A 57 9.38 1.15 5.46
N VAL A 58 10.31 0.43 4.81
CA VAL A 58 10.20 -1.01 4.52
C VAL A 58 11.12 -1.89 5.36
N ASP A 59 11.85 -1.31 6.32
CA ASP A 59 12.89 -2.00 7.10
C ASP A 59 12.40 -3.29 7.79
N ASN A 60 11.12 -3.32 8.17
CA ASN A 60 10.50 -4.45 8.88
C ASN A 60 9.46 -5.18 8.01
N PHE A 61 9.52 -5.03 6.69
CA PHE A 61 8.60 -5.66 5.76
C PHE A 61 9.28 -6.79 4.99
N THR A 62 8.68 -7.97 5.01
CA THR A 62 9.12 -9.13 4.22
C THR A 62 8.00 -9.52 3.27
N ALA A 63 8.18 -9.27 1.97
CA ALA A 63 7.16 -9.47 0.95
C ALA A 63 6.65 -10.93 0.90
N GLU A 64 7.55 -11.91 0.97
CA GLU A 64 7.18 -13.34 0.95
C GLU A 64 6.31 -13.73 2.16
N ALA A 65 6.68 -13.31 3.35
CA ALA A 65 5.91 -13.56 4.56
C ALA A 65 4.52 -12.91 4.46
N TYR A 66 4.44 -11.70 3.91
CA TYR A 66 3.17 -11.03 3.68
C TYR A 66 2.28 -11.76 2.66
N ILE A 67 2.84 -12.17 1.52
CA ILE A 67 2.12 -12.93 0.49
C ILE A 67 1.63 -14.27 1.07
N ASN A 68 2.40 -14.93 1.93
CA ASN A 68 1.96 -16.16 2.61
C ASN A 68 0.72 -15.93 3.48
N ILE A 69 0.64 -14.82 4.22
CA ILE A 69 -0.54 -14.44 5.00
C ILE A 69 -1.73 -14.16 4.07
N VAL A 70 -1.51 -13.42 2.99
CA VAL A 70 -2.53 -13.10 1.97
C VAL A 70 -3.11 -14.38 1.37
N LYS A 71 -2.26 -15.33 0.94
CA LYS A 71 -2.67 -16.64 0.41
C LYS A 71 -3.40 -17.46 1.47
N LYS A 72 -2.87 -17.54 2.69
CA LYS A 72 -3.46 -18.30 3.81
C LYS A 72 -4.89 -17.86 4.13
N HIS A 73 -5.18 -16.57 4.03
CA HIS A 73 -6.47 -15.99 4.39
C HIS A 73 -7.35 -15.61 3.20
N GLY A 74 -6.91 -15.87 1.96
CA GLY A 74 -7.66 -15.54 0.73
C GLY A 74 -7.97 -14.05 0.60
N LEU A 75 -6.99 -13.19 0.92
CA LEU A 75 -7.21 -11.74 0.93
C LEU A 75 -7.03 -11.15 -0.48
N GLU A 76 -8.08 -10.55 -1.03
CA GLU A 76 -7.99 -9.85 -2.33
C GLU A 76 -7.38 -8.45 -2.19
N ILE A 77 -7.75 -7.72 -1.12
CA ILE A 77 -7.23 -6.41 -0.78
C ILE A 77 -6.80 -6.43 0.68
N SER A 78 -5.57 -6.02 0.95
CA SER A 78 -4.99 -6.04 2.29
C SER A 78 -3.91 -4.97 2.42
N GLN A 79 -3.69 -4.52 3.65
CA GLN A 79 -2.62 -3.60 3.99
C GLN A 79 -1.75 -4.23 5.09
N PRO A 80 -0.41 -4.22 4.96
CA PRO A 80 0.47 -4.58 6.06
C PRO A 80 0.23 -3.68 7.27
N GLY A 81 0.37 -4.25 8.47
CA GLY A 81 0.27 -3.48 9.71
C GLY A 81 1.44 -2.50 9.85
N LEU A 82 1.14 -1.23 10.12
CA LEU A 82 2.12 -0.19 10.39
C LEU A 82 2.79 -0.39 11.75
N GLY A 83 4.07 -0.05 11.83
CA GLY A 83 4.81 -0.04 13.09
C GLY A 83 4.18 0.92 14.09
N ALA A 84 4.08 0.51 15.36
CA ALA A 84 3.48 1.34 16.41
C ALA A 84 4.41 2.44 16.95
N THR A 85 5.71 2.38 16.62
CA THR A 85 6.76 3.13 17.30
C THR A 85 7.41 4.23 16.47
N LYS A 86 7.27 4.19 15.13
CA LYS A 86 7.88 5.15 14.20
C LYS A 86 6.88 5.53 13.11
N GLY A 87 6.84 6.82 12.77
CA GLY A 87 5.98 7.38 11.72
C GLY A 87 4.65 7.94 12.22
N HIS A 88 3.91 8.59 11.31
CA HIS A 88 2.58 9.12 11.59
C HIS A 88 1.52 8.03 11.43
N LYS A 89 0.69 7.84 12.45
CA LYS A 89 -0.43 6.90 12.45
C LYS A 89 -1.71 7.64 12.12
N ALA A 90 -2.26 7.41 10.93
CA ALA A 90 -3.55 7.96 10.55
C ALA A 90 -4.73 7.29 11.30
N TYR A 91 -4.67 5.96 11.52
CA TYR A 91 -5.76 5.19 12.13
C TYR A 91 -5.27 4.04 13.01
N ASP A 92 -6.01 3.74 14.10
CA ASP A 92 -5.74 2.63 15.03
C ASP A 92 -5.94 1.24 14.41
N VAL A 93 -6.70 1.17 13.34
CA VAL A 93 -6.94 -0.08 12.60
C VAL A 93 -5.72 -0.52 11.80
N SER A 94 -4.87 0.41 11.34
CA SER A 94 -3.71 0.06 10.51
C SER A 94 -2.48 -0.34 11.30
N VAL A 95 -2.48 -0.19 12.63
CA VAL A 95 -1.33 -0.53 13.47
C VAL A 95 -1.22 -2.04 13.66
N LYS A 96 0.00 -2.58 13.49
CA LYS A 96 0.33 -3.98 13.76
C LYS A 96 -0.02 -4.36 15.21
N ARG A 97 -0.62 -5.54 15.39
CA ARG A 97 -0.92 -6.12 16.71
C ARG A 97 -0.22 -7.46 16.88
N ASN A 98 0.09 -7.81 18.13
CA ASN A 98 0.71 -9.09 18.47
C ASN A 98 -0.31 -10.22 18.67
N SER A 99 -1.57 -10.02 18.27
CA SER A 99 -2.67 -10.97 18.48
C SER A 99 -2.85 -11.98 17.34
N GLY A 100 -1.94 -12.03 16.38
CA GLY A 100 -2.01 -12.92 15.23
C GLY A 100 -1.38 -12.33 13.97
N ASP A 101 -1.55 -13.04 12.87
CA ASP A 101 -1.12 -12.67 11.52
C ASP A 101 -2.14 -11.81 10.75
N MET A 102 -3.36 -11.66 11.28
CA MET A 102 -4.40 -10.81 10.72
C MET A 102 -5.28 -10.21 11.83
N HIS A 103 -5.68 -8.95 11.67
CA HIS A 103 -6.70 -8.30 12.52
C HIS A 103 -7.74 -7.59 11.65
N LYS A 104 -9.01 -7.92 11.86
CA LYS A 104 -10.15 -7.32 11.12
C LYS A 104 -10.90 -6.27 11.92
N THR A 105 -10.57 -6.11 13.20
CA THR A 105 -11.29 -5.25 14.13
C THR A 105 -10.39 -4.10 14.59
N ALA A 106 -10.89 -2.87 14.52
CA ALA A 106 -10.25 -1.72 15.16
C ALA A 106 -10.69 -1.66 16.63
N GLY A 107 -9.76 -1.47 17.58
CA GLY A 107 -10.10 -1.18 18.98
C GLY A 107 -10.64 0.24 19.21
N GLY A 108 -11.36 0.80 18.23
CA GLY A 108 -11.90 2.15 18.26
C GLY A 108 -13.34 2.21 18.75
N LYS A 109 -13.84 3.41 19.04
CA LYS A 109 -15.26 3.63 19.36
C LYS A 109 -16.14 2.99 18.28
N GLN A 110 -17.17 2.28 18.69
CA GLN A 110 -18.24 1.80 17.82
C GLN A 110 -18.71 2.98 16.97
N CYS A 111 -18.63 2.86 15.65
CA CYS A 111 -19.07 3.92 14.75
C CYS A 111 -20.59 4.07 14.90
N PRO A 112 -21.08 5.19 15.46
CA PRO A 112 -22.51 5.40 15.60
C PRO A 112 -23.16 5.68 14.23
N ASP A 113 -22.37 6.16 13.27
CA ASP A 113 -22.76 6.46 11.90
C ASP A 113 -21.76 5.82 10.93
N VAL A 114 -22.25 4.92 10.08
CA VAL A 114 -21.48 4.20 9.04
C VAL A 114 -21.23 5.02 7.77
N HIS A 115 -21.61 6.29 7.77
CA HIS A 115 -21.29 7.24 6.70
C HIS A 115 -20.19 8.23 7.10
N GLN A 116 -19.75 8.26 8.36
CA GLN A 116 -18.70 9.17 8.84
C GLN A 116 -17.33 8.49 8.87
N ARG A 117 -16.31 9.15 8.29
CA ARG A 117 -14.92 8.65 8.36
C ARG A 117 -14.48 8.48 9.83
N PRO A 118 -13.81 7.36 10.18
CA PRO A 118 -13.25 6.35 9.29
C PRO A 118 -14.26 5.32 8.76
N CYS A 119 -15.48 5.28 9.29
CA CYS A 119 -16.55 4.42 8.84
C CYS A 119 -17.29 5.01 7.65
N SER A 120 -16.60 5.07 6.52
CA SER A 120 -17.19 4.97 5.19
C SER A 120 -16.34 3.91 4.50
N GLY A 121 -16.86 2.69 4.42
CA GLY A 121 -16.30 1.61 3.61
C GLY A 121 -16.81 1.70 2.18
#